data_AF-A0A919WZJ7-F1
#
_entry.id   AF-A0A919WZJ7-F1
#
_cell.length_a   1.000
_cell.length_b   1.000
_cell.length_c   1.000
_cell.angle_alpha   90.00
_cell.angle_beta   90.00
_cell.angle_gamma   90.00
#
_symmetry.space_group_name_H-M   'P 1'
#
loop_
_entity.id
_entity.type
_entity.pdbx_description
1 polymer ?
#
loop_
_entity_poly.entity_id
_entity_poly.type
_entity_poly.pdbx_seq_one_letter_code
_entity_poly.pdbx_strand_id
1 'polypeptide(L)' 'MQARLLPNSDEQWNRCVSMGLARPNEALSHHQLVNTDECAFIATSITSNMLSQGI' A
#
# COMPACT_ATOMS: atom_id res chain seq x y z
N MET A 1 -5.92 -0.27 -8.87
CA MET A 1 -5.79 0.34 -7.52
C MET A 1 -4.73 1.44 -7.58
N GLN A 2 -4.89 2.50 -6.80
CA GLN A 2 -3.88 3.54 -6.61
C GLN A 2 -3.70 3.81 -5.12
N ALA A 3 -2.52 4.27 -4.73
CA ALA A 3 -2.22 4.68 -3.36
C ALA A 3 -1.42 5.98 -3.35
N ARG A 4 -1.26 6.58 -2.18
CA ARG A 4 -0.39 7.71 -1.92
C ARG A 4 0.01 7.67 -0.45
N LEU A 5 1.25 7.98 -0.11
CA LEU A 5 1.63 8.11 1.28
C LEU A 5 1.02 9.38 1.88
N LEU A 6 0.56 9.28 3.12
CA LEU A 6 -0.02 10.40 3.85
C LEU A 6 0.78 10.63 5.15
N PRO A 7 2.02 11.12 5.06
CA PRO A 7 2.76 11.55 6.23
C PRO A 7 1.96 12.67 6.93
N ASN A 8 1.67 12.48 8.21
CA ASN A 8 0.84 13.38 9.01
C ASN A 8 1.66 14.44 9.75
N SER A 9 2.98 14.45 9.57
CA SER A 9 3.90 15.44 10.14
C SER A 9 5.14 15.62 9.27
N ASP A 10 5.84 16.74 9.47
CA ASP A 10 7.11 17.02 8.80
C ASP A 10 8.19 15.99 9.14
N GLU A 11 8.17 15.45 10.36
CA GLU A 11 9.07 14.37 10.75
C GLU A 11 8.84 13.11 9.89
N GLN A 12 7.58 12.72 9.69
CA GLN A 12 7.23 11.58 8.84
C GLN A 12 7.57 11.85 7.37
N TRP A 13 7.37 13.08 6.90
CA TRP A 13 7.78 13.51 5.57
C TRP A 13 9.29 13.37 5.38
N ASN A 14 10.08 13.95 6.29
CA ASN A 14 11.53 13.93 6.25
C ASN A 14 12.07 12.49 6.32
N ARG A 15 11.43 11.62 7.09
CA ARG A 15 11.74 10.18 7.10
C ARG A 15 11.49 9.52 5.75
N CYS A 16 10.39 9.83 5.06
CA CYS A 16 10.15 9.30 3.72
C CYS A 16 11.24 9.74 2.74
N VAL A 17 11.60 11.03 2.77
CA VAL A 17 12.67 11.59 1.92
C VAL A 17 14.02 10.93 2.23
N SER A 18 14.37 10.73 3.51
CA SER A 18 15.62 10.08 3.90
C SER A 18 15.69 8.59 3.51
N MET A 19 14.54 7.93 3.34
CA MET A 19 14.43 6.57 2.79
C MET A 19 14.49 6.53 1.26
N GLY A 20 14.66 7.67 0.57
CA GLY A 20 14.75 7.75 -0.89
C GLY A 20 13.41 8.02 -1.59
N LEU A 21 12.33 8.27 -0.85
CA LEU A 21 11.04 8.64 -1.42
C LEU A 21 10.97 10.16 -1.59
N ALA A 22 11.57 10.66 -2.67
CA ALA A 22 11.71 12.11 -2.93
C ALA A 22 10.38 12.86 -2.99
N ARG A 23 9.28 12.19 -3.36
CA ARG A 23 7.93 12.76 -3.45
C ARG A 23 6.91 11.85 -2.75
N PRO A 24 6.81 11.88 -1.40
CA PRO A 24 5.92 11.01 -0.65
C PRO A 24 4.43 11.15 -1.04
N ASN A 25 4.00 12.35 -1.45
CA ASN A 25 2.62 12.62 -1.83
C ASN A 25 2.30 12.32 -3.31
N GLU A 26 3.20 11.67 -4.05
CA GLU A 26 2.90 11.25 -5.41
C GLU A 26 1.92 10.06 -5.42
N ALA A 27 1.05 10.02 -6.43
CA ALA A 27 0.17 8.87 -6.62
C ALA A 27 0.99 7.68 -7.14
N LEU A 28 0.84 6.53 -6.48
CA LEU A 28 1.44 5.26 -6.86
C LEU A 28 0.38 4.41 -7.58
N SER A 29 0.69 4.02 -8.80
CA SER A 29 -0.08 3.02 -9.55
C SER A 29 0.11 1.62 -8.94
N HIS A 30 -0.79 0.69 -9.24
CA HIS A 30 -0.67 -0.68 -8.76
C HIS A 30 0.64 -1.35 -9.18
N HIS A 31 1.12 -1.10 -10.40
CA HIS A 31 2.38 -1.64 -10.92
C HIS A 31 3.60 -1.08 -10.15
N GLN A 32 3.53 0.16 -9.66
CA GLN A 32 4.56 0.72 -8.79
C GLN A 32 4.53 0.14 -7.36
N LEU A 33 3.39 -0.41 -6.93
CA LEU A 33 3.24 -1.10 -5.64
C LEU A 33 3.65 -2.58 -5.73
N VAL A 34 3.33 -3.25 -6.85
CA VAL A 34 3.67 -4.64 -7.15
C VAL A 34 4.10 -4.70 -8.62
N ASN A 35 5.40 -4.80 -8.85
CA ASN A 35 6.00 -4.66 -10.19
C ASN A 35 6.27 -6.02 -10.89
N THR A 36 5.86 -7.13 -10.29
CA THR A 36 6.08 -8.47 -10.86
C THR A 36 4.80 -8.98 -11.51
N ASP A 37 4.94 -9.61 -12.67
CA ASP A 37 3.86 -10.33 -13.35
C ASP A 37 3.58 -11.68 -12.68
N GLU A 38 4.53 -12.19 -11.90
CA GLU A 38 4.39 -13.42 -11.11
C GLU A 38 4.08 -13.07 -9.65
N CYS A 39 2.79 -12.99 -9.32
CA CYS A 39 2.30 -12.65 -7.98
C CYS A 39 1.17 -13.60 -7.54
N ALA A 40 1.20 -14.03 -6.28
CA ALA A 40 0.12 -14.80 -5.67
C ALA A 40 -0.47 -14.02 -4.50
N PHE A 41 -1.81 -13.97 -4.42
CA PHE A 41 -2.55 -13.37 -3.30
C PHE A 41 -3.50 -14.41 -2.71
N ILE A 42 -3.40 -14.63 -1.40
CA ILE A 42 -4.20 -15.62 -0.67
C ILE A 42 -4.77 -14.92 0.57
N ALA A 43 -6.06 -15.10 0.83
CA ALA A 43 -6.75 -14.55 1.98
C ALA A 43 -7.82 -15.51 2.51
N THR A 44 -8.02 -15.50 3.83
CA THR A 44 -9.10 -16.21 4.54
C THR A 44 -9.81 -15.21 5.45
N SER A 45 -11.14 -15.24 5.46
CA SER A 45 -11.91 -14.35 6.32
C SER A 45 -11.93 -14.84 7.76
N ILE A 46 -11.69 -13.92 8.70
CA ILE A 46 -11.89 -14.16 10.14
C ILE A 46 -13.36 -13.97 10.49
N THR A 47 -14.00 -12.91 9.97
CA THR A 47 -15.43 -12.65 10.14
C THR A 47 -16.14 -12.72 8.81
N SER A 48 -17.38 -13.21 8.82
CA SER A 48 -18.19 -13.31 7.60
C SER A 48 -18.41 -11.94 6.98
N ASN A 49 -18.20 -11.87 5.67
CA ASN A 49 -18.39 -10.65 4.89
C ASN A 49 -18.95 -11.00 3.51
N MET A 50 -18.99 -10.01 2.61
CA MET A 50 -19.56 -10.18 1.27
C MET A 50 -18.79 -11.14 0.36
N LEU A 51 -17.52 -11.44 0.66
CA LEU A 51 -16.64 -12.24 -0.18
C LEU A 51 -16.52 -13.69 0.31
N SER A 52 -16.51 -13.92 1.63
CA SER A 52 -16.51 -15.27 2.18
C SER A 52 -17.07 -15.32 3.60
N GLN A 53 -17.44 -16.53 4.02
CA GLN A 53 -17.77 -16.81 5.41
C GLN A 53 -16.51 -16.78 6.27
N GLY A 54 -16.65 -16.28 7.51
CA GLY A 54 -15.60 -16.30 8.51
C GLY A 54 -15.47 -17.68 9.14
N ILE A 55 -14.27 -18.00 9.60
CA ILE A 55 -14.00 -19.20 10.42
C ILE A 55 -14.41 -18.99 11.89
#